data_AF-A0A2H4T795-F1
#
_entry.id   AF-A0A2H4T795-F1
#
_cell.length_a   1.000
_cell.length_b   1.000
_cell.length_c   1.000
_cell.angle_alpha   90.00
_cell.angle_beta   90.00
_cell.angle_gamma   90.00
#
_symmetry.space_group_name_H-M   'P 1'
#
loop_
_entity.id
_entity.type
_entity.pdbx_description
1 polymer ?
#
loop_
_entity_poly.entity_id
_entity_poly.type
_entity_poly.pdbx_seq_one_letter_code
_entity_poly.pdbx_strand_id
1 'polypeptide(L)'
;LGWWAGNSGVVGRSGKFIAAHAAHAGLMMFWAGAFGLFELARYDASIPMGAQKAIVLPHLAGIGIGGIENGVITEPYGIVVICTLHLIFSAVLGAGGLLHSNKFAGDLGDYPENSKPQKFDFEWDDPDKLTFILGHHLIFLGLGAIMFVEWARIHGIYDPAIGSTRQVVYNLDIAAIWNHQFDFLRIDSLEDVMGG
;
A
#
# COMPACT_ATOMS: atom_id res chain seq x y z
N LEU A 1 -8.71 19.99 25.97
CA LEU A 1 -9.68 19.44 24.98
C LEU A 1 -10.48 18.32 25.65
N GLY A 2 -11.72 18.09 25.24
CA GLY A 2 -12.54 16.97 25.75
C GLY A 2 -12.16 15.63 25.11
N TRP A 3 -12.76 14.53 25.58
CA TRP A 3 -12.46 13.17 25.10
C TRP A 3 -12.73 12.97 23.61
N TRP A 4 -13.72 13.69 23.05
CA TRP A 4 -14.08 13.66 21.63
C TRP A 4 -12.97 14.18 20.70
N ALA A 5 -12.01 14.94 21.23
CA ALA A 5 -10.81 15.40 20.53
C ALA A 5 -9.55 14.72 21.08
N GLY A 6 -9.64 13.51 21.66
CA GLY A 6 -8.52 12.84 22.33
C GLY A 6 -7.25 12.76 21.49
N ASN A 7 -7.38 12.53 20.18
CA ASN A 7 -6.24 12.43 19.26
C ASN A 7 -5.45 13.74 19.12
N SER A 8 -6.03 14.90 19.38
CA SER A 8 -5.28 16.17 19.41
C SER A 8 -4.17 16.19 20.48
N GLY A 9 -4.28 15.33 21.51
CA GLY A 9 -3.30 15.24 22.58
C GLY A 9 -1.97 14.58 22.19
N VAL A 10 -1.85 14.02 20.98
CA VAL A 10 -0.59 13.39 20.52
C VAL A 10 0.28 14.33 19.67
N VAL A 11 -0.20 15.53 19.34
CA VAL A 11 0.49 16.47 18.44
C VAL A 11 1.87 16.86 18.97
N GLY A 12 2.02 17.12 20.27
CA GLY A 12 3.31 17.41 20.91
C GLY A 12 3.98 16.18 21.52
N ARG A 13 3.73 14.97 20.97
CA ARG A 13 4.26 13.71 21.50
C ARG A 13 4.69 12.84 20.32
N SER A 14 5.86 13.13 19.76
CA SER A 14 6.38 12.51 18.53
C SER A 14 6.34 10.97 18.58
N GLY A 15 6.66 10.37 19.73
CA GLY A 15 6.59 8.92 19.95
C GLY A 15 5.18 8.36 19.88
N LYS A 16 4.19 9.02 20.51
CA LYS A 16 2.77 8.62 20.43
C LYS A 16 2.19 8.88 19.04
N PHE A 17 2.61 9.96 18.38
CA PHE A 17 2.21 10.29 17.02
C PHE A 17 2.61 9.17 16.04
N ILE A 18 3.87 8.73 16.08
CA ILE A 18 4.37 7.64 15.24
C ILE A 18 3.66 6.31 15.58
N ALA A 19 3.48 6.02 16.87
CA ALA A 19 2.79 4.80 17.32
C ALA A 19 1.37 4.69 16.75
N ALA A 20 0.62 5.79 16.76
CA ALA A 20 -0.75 5.84 16.23
C ALA A 20 -0.78 5.54 14.71
N HIS A 21 0.14 6.13 13.95
CA HIS A 21 0.23 5.90 12.50
C HIS A 21 0.65 4.47 12.17
N ALA A 22 1.61 3.90 12.90
CA ALA A 22 2.03 2.52 12.73
C ALA A 22 0.90 1.53 13.05
N ALA A 23 0.16 1.74 14.14
CA ALA A 23 -1.00 0.94 14.48
C ALA A 23 -2.10 1.04 13.41
N HIS A 24 -2.36 2.24 12.89
CA HIS A 24 -3.33 2.45 11.83
C HIS A 24 -2.91 1.77 10.51
N ALA A 25 -1.63 1.83 10.14
CA ALA A 25 -1.10 1.05 9.03
C ALA A 25 -1.30 -0.46 9.22
N GLY A 26 -1.15 -0.95 10.46
CA GLY A 26 -1.50 -2.32 10.83
C GLY A 26 -2.97 -2.64 10.56
N LEU A 27 -3.91 -1.75 10.91
CA LEU A 27 -5.34 -1.96 10.63
C LEU A 27 -5.65 -2.02 9.13
N MET A 28 -5.02 -1.16 8.32
CA MET A 28 -5.17 -1.20 6.86
C MET A 28 -4.68 -2.53 6.28
N MET A 29 -3.52 -3.00 6.73
CA MET A 29 -2.97 -4.29 6.30
C MET A 29 -3.81 -5.48 6.77
N PHE A 30 -4.34 -5.43 8.00
CA PHE A 30 -5.25 -6.45 8.52
C PHE A 30 -6.50 -6.54 7.65
N TRP A 31 -7.11 -5.39 7.33
CA TRP A 31 -8.27 -5.34 6.44
C TRP A 31 -7.98 -5.98 5.09
N ALA A 32 -6.87 -5.61 4.43
CA ALA A 32 -6.51 -6.12 3.11
C ALA A 32 -6.35 -7.66 3.12
N GLY A 33 -5.65 -8.20 4.13
CA GLY A 33 -5.46 -9.64 4.26
C GLY A 33 -6.75 -10.39 4.62
N ALA A 34 -7.51 -9.89 5.60
CA ALA A 34 -8.73 -10.54 6.07
C ALA A 34 -9.83 -10.53 5.01
N PHE A 35 -10.06 -9.39 4.35
CA PHE A 35 -11.07 -9.28 3.30
C PHE A 35 -10.68 -10.07 2.05
N GLY A 36 -9.39 -10.12 1.69
CA GLY A 36 -8.95 -10.96 0.57
C GLY A 36 -9.24 -12.45 0.80
N LEU A 37 -8.95 -12.99 1.99
CA LEU A 37 -9.29 -14.38 2.33
C LEU A 37 -10.80 -14.61 2.45
N PHE A 38 -11.53 -13.64 3.01
CA PHE A 38 -13.00 -13.70 3.10
C PHE A 38 -13.66 -13.73 1.73
N GLU A 39 -13.22 -12.88 0.80
CA GLU A 39 -13.71 -12.86 -0.57
C GLU A 39 -13.36 -14.18 -1.27
N LEU A 40 -12.12 -14.67 -1.14
CA LEU A 40 -11.70 -15.93 -1.75
C LEU A 40 -12.52 -17.12 -1.25
N ALA A 41 -12.84 -17.18 0.05
CA ALA A 41 -13.66 -18.24 0.64
C ALA A 41 -15.11 -18.28 0.11
N ARG A 42 -15.56 -17.18 -0.52
CA ARG A 42 -16.91 -17.03 -1.08
C ARG A 42 -16.92 -16.95 -2.60
N TYR A 43 -15.76 -16.98 -3.23
CA TYR A 43 -15.62 -16.84 -4.67
C TYR A 43 -16.23 -18.04 -5.40
N ASP A 44 -17.07 -17.75 -6.39
CA ASP A 44 -17.66 -18.75 -7.29
C ASP A 44 -17.21 -18.47 -8.73
N ALA A 45 -16.40 -19.37 -9.28
CA ALA A 45 -15.87 -19.23 -10.64
C ALA A 45 -16.95 -19.30 -11.74
N SER A 46 -18.15 -19.79 -11.43
CA SER A 46 -19.27 -19.83 -12.38
C SER A 46 -19.97 -18.48 -12.57
N ILE A 47 -19.68 -17.51 -11.70
CA ILE A 47 -20.28 -16.18 -11.70
C ILE A 47 -19.21 -15.14 -12.07
N PRO A 48 -19.49 -14.18 -12.96
CA PRO A 48 -18.56 -13.10 -13.26
C PRO A 48 -18.12 -12.37 -11.98
N MET A 49 -16.80 -12.13 -11.80
CA MET A 49 -16.24 -11.56 -10.58
C MET A 49 -16.88 -10.21 -10.19
N GLY A 50 -17.20 -9.36 -11.18
CA GLY A 50 -17.87 -8.08 -10.96
C GLY A 50 -19.28 -8.18 -10.37
N ALA A 51 -19.96 -9.33 -10.50
CA ALA A 51 -21.28 -9.55 -9.92
C ALA A 51 -21.22 -10.04 -8.45
N GLN A 52 -20.04 -10.46 -7.97
CA GLN A 52 -19.86 -11.05 -6.65
C GLN A 52 -19.55 -10.02 -5.55
N LYS A 53 -19.52 -8.71 -5.90
CA LYS A 53 -19.18 -7.60 -4.99
C LYS A 53 -17.79 -7.74 -4.36
N ALA A 54 -16.87 -8.41 -5.05
CA ALA A 54 -15.47 -8.51 -4.64
C ALA A 54 -14.76 -7.17 -4.85
N ILE A 55 -13.90 -6.80 -3.91
CA ILE A 55 -13.11 -5.57 -3.95
C ILE A 55 -11.62 -5.91 -3.98
N VAL A 56 -11.16 -6.85 -3.16
CA VAL A 56 -9.74 -7.23 -3.08
C VAL A 56 -9.33 -8.16 -4.21
N LEU A 57 -10.14 -9.19 -4.52
CA LEU A 57 -9.81 -10.17 -5.56
C LEU A 57 -9.58 -9.55 -6.95
N PRO A 58 -10.41 -8.60 -7.44
CA PRO A 58 -10.15 -7.95 -8.72
C PRO A 58 -8.82 -7.21 -8.77
N HIS A 59 -8.38 -6.60 -7.66
CA HIS A 59 -7.10 -5.89 -7.61
C HIS A 59 -5.92 -6.85 -7.69
N LEU A 60 -5.97 -7.98 -6.96
CA LEU A 60 -4.93 -9.02 -7.03
C LEU A 60 -4.88 -9.67 -8.41
N ALA A 61 -6.05 -10.01 -8.97
CA ALA A 61 -6.13 -10.61 -10.29
C ALA A 61 -5.67 -9.65 -11.39
N GLY A 62 -5.98 -8.35 -11.26
CA GLY A 62 -5.51 -7.30 -12.18
C GLY A 62 -3.98 -7.25 -12.29
N ILE A 63 -3.28 -7.43 -11.16
CA ILE A 63 -1.81 -7.51 -11.15
C ILE A 63 -1.26 -8.93 -11.41
N GLY A 64 -2.10 -9.86 -11.89
CA GLY A 64 -1.70 -11.23 -12.26
C GLY A 64 -1.53 -12.19 -11.07
N ILE A 65 -1.84 -11.78 -9.85
CA ILE A 65 -1.76 -12.65 -8.67
C ILE A 65 -3.02 -13.52 -8.60
N GLY A 66 -2.81 -14.83 -8.53
CA GLY A 66 -3.90 -15.80 -8.47
C GLY A 66 -4.15 -16.54 -9.79
N GLY A 67 -3.42 -16.21 -10.86
CA GLY A 67 -3.68 -16.71 -12.21
C GLY A 67 -5.05 -16.23 -12.72
N ILE A 68 -5.13 -15.61 -13.89
CA ILE A 68 -6.41 -15.16 -14.42
C ILE A 68 -6.52 -15.37 -15.91
N GLU A 69 -7.62 -16.03 -16.31
CA GLU A 69 -7.99 -16.27 -17.69
C GLU A 69 -9.47 -15.93 -17.88
N ASN A 70 -9.78 -15.08 -18.85
CA ASN A 70 -11.13 -14.63 -19.19
C ASN A 70 -11.95 -14.17 -17.97
N GLY A 71 -11.29 -13.50 -17.00
CA GLY A 71 -11.94 -13.00 -15.79
C GLY A 71 -12.11 -14.04 -14.67
N VAL A 72 -11.57 -15.26 -14.82
CA VAL A 72 -11.68 -16.35 -13.85
C VAL A 72 -10.33 -16.62 -13.19
N ILE A 73 -10.33 -16.78 -11.86
CA ILE A 73 -9.14 -17.13 -11.08
C ILE A 73 -8.79 -18.60 -11.33
N THR A 74 -7.55 -18.89 -11.71
CA THR A 74 -7.10 -20.25 -12.08
C THR A 74 -6.12 -20.87 -11.08
N GLU A 75 -5.38 -20.07 -10.33
CA GLU A 75 -4.33 -20.50 -9.37
C GLU A 75 -4.41 -19.69 -8.05
N PRO A 76 -5.38 -19.97 -7.18
CA PRO A 76 -5.65 -19.13 -6.00
C PRO A 76 -4.55 -19.16 -4.94
N TYR A 77 -3.57 -20.06 -5.03
CA TYR A 77 -2.52 -20.18 -4.01
C TYR A 77 -1.75 -18.85 -3.80
N GLY A 78 -1.45 -18.14 -4.88
CA GLY A 78 -0.78 -16.83 -4.79
C GLY A 78 -1.57 -15.80 -3.99
N ILE A 79 -2.90 -15.80 -4.14
CA ILE A 79 -3.80 -14.94 -3.37
C ILE A 79 -3.74 -15.30 -1.88
N VAL A 80 -3.80 -16.59 -1.54
CA VAL A 80 -3.71 -17.06 -0.14
C VAL A 80 -2.41 -16.61 0.50
N VAL A 81 -1.28 -16.75 -0.21
CA VAL A 81 0.04 -16.34 0.29
C VAL A 81 0.06 -14.84 0.57
N ILE A 82 -0.34 -14.01 -0.39
CA ILE A 82 -0.32 -12.55 -0.24
C ILE A 82 -1.23 -12.10 0.90
N CYS A 83 -2.47 -12.58 0.97
CA CYS A 83 -3.39 -12.21 2.03
C CYS A 83 -2.91 -12.68 3.41
N THR A 84 -2.29 -13.86 3.50
CA THR A 84 -1.71 -14.36 4.76
C THR A 84 -0.50 -13.52 5.20
N LEU A 85 0.37 -13.12 4.27
CA LEU A 85 1.48 -12.22 4.57
C LEU A 85 0.98 -10.86 5.08
N HIS A 86 -0.09 -10.31 4.50
CA HIS A 86 -0.73 -9.09 4.99
C HIS A 86 -1.23 -9.24 6.43
N LEU A 87 -1.85 -10.37 6.78
CA LEU A 87 -2.26 -10.65 8.15
C LEU A 87 -1.07 -10.75 9.12
N ILE A 88 0.01 -11.45 8.74
CA ILE A 88 1.21 -11.58 9.59
C ILE A 88 1.85 -10.22 9.83
N PHE A 89 2.08 -9.43 8.77
CA PHE A 89 2.69 -8.11 8.89
C PHE A 89 1.79 -7.10 9.60
N SER A 90 0.46 -7.22 9.49
CA SER A 90 -0.49 -6.43 10.28
C SER A 90 -0.28 -6.63 11.79
N ALA A 91 0.01 -7.87 12.21
CA ALA A 91 0.28 -8.18 13.61
C ALA A 91 1.61 -7.57 14.08
N VAL A 92 2.63 -7.56 13.22
CA VAL A 92 3.92 -6.90 13.50
C VAL A 92 3.73 -5.39 13.69
N LEU A 93 3.01 -4.73 12.77
CA LEU A 93 2.74 -3.29 12.85
C LEU A 93 1.86 -2.94 14.06
N GLY A 94 0.82 -3.74 14.33
CA GLY A 94 -0.04 -3.59 15.49
C GLY A 94 0.72 -3.74 16.81
N ALA A 95 1.59 -4.76 16.92
CA ALA A 95 2.45 -4.96 18.07
C ALA A 95 3.44 -3.81 18.26
N GLY A 96 4.05 -3.32 17.17
CA GLY A 96 4.90 -2.14 17.19
C GLY A 96 4.17 -0.90 17.69
N GLY A 97 2.97 -0.62 17.16
CA GLY A 97 2.13 0.48 17.61
C GLY A 97 1.78 0.41 19.10
N LEU A 98 1.41 -0.78 19.60
CA LEU A 98 1.14 -0.99 21.02
C LEU A 98 2.38 -0.82 21.90
N LEU A 99 3.54 -1.33 21.47
CA LEU A 99 4.79 -1.17 22.20
C LEU A 99 5.20 0.31 22.33
N HIS A 100 5.16 1.05 21.23
CA HIS A 100 5.47 2.49 21.23
C HIS A 100 4.42 3.32 21.98
N SER A 101 3.16 2.88 22.01
CA SER A 101 2.10 3.56 22.76
C SER A 101 2.13 3.28 24.27
N ASN A 102 2.60 2.11 24.71
CA ASN A 102 2.50 1.71 26.12
C ASN A 102 3.83 1.68 26.88
N LYS A 103 4.94 1.33 26.20
CA LYS A 103 6.22 1.04 26.87
C LYS A 103 7.29 2.11 26.66
N PHE A 104 7.31 2.75 25.49
CA PHE A 104 8.31 3.76 25.16
C PHE A 104 7.85 5.17 25.50
N ALA A 105 8.81 6.10 25.56
CA ALA A 105 8.53 7.50 25.89
C ALA A 105 7.51 8.07 24.90
N GLY A 106 6.63 8.93 25.42
CA GLY A 106 5.58 9.54 24.60
C GLY A 106 6.13 10.59 23.66
N ASP A 107 7.12 11.33 24.12
CA ASP A 107 7.92 12.27 23.33
C ASP A 107 9.31 11.66 23.11
N LEU A 108 9.81 11.74 21.87
CA LEU A 108 11.14 11.22 21.55
C LEU A 108 12.25 12.19 21.97
N GLY A 109 11.91 13.46 22.22
CA GLY A 109 12.82 14.45 22.80
C GLY A 109 13.27 14.09 24.23
N ASP A 110 12.47 13.30 24.96
CA ASP A 110 12.78 12.83 26.31
C ASP A 110 13.96 11.83 26.37
N TYR A 111 14.38 11.29 25.22
CA TYR A 111 15.53 10.38 25.17
C TYR A 111 16.86 11.14 25.26
N PRO A 112 17.94 10.49 25.75
CA PRO A 112 19.25 11.12 25.87
C PRO A 112 19.73 11.73 24.56
N GLU A 113 20.47 12.83 24.66
CA GLU A 113 21.05 13.52 23.51
C GLU A 113 21.91 12.57 22.67
N ASN A 114 21.81 12.68 21.34
CA ASN A 114 22.51 11.85 20.36
C ASN A 114 22.12 10.36 20.36
N SER A 115 21.10 9.96 21.13
CA SER A 115 20.56 8.61 21.07
C SER A 115 19.79 8.36 19.76
N LYS A 116 19.66 7.08 19.37
CA LYS A 116 18.91 6.72 18.16
C LYS A 116 17.46 7.21 18.19
N PRO A 117 16.68 7.04 19.28
CA PRO A 117 15.29 7.50 19.32
C PRO A 117 15.15 9.02 19.18
N GLN A 118 16.02 9.79 19.83
CA GLN A 118 15.99 11.26 19.76
C GLN A 118 16.20 11.76 18.32
N LYS A 119 16.96 11.04 17.49
CA LYS A 119 17.12 11.39 16.07
C LYS A 119 15.81 11.35 15.27
N PHE A 120 14.81 10.60 15.74
CA PHE A 120 13.47 10.53 15.12
C PHE A 120 12.49 11.55 15.73
N ASP A 121 12.91 12.32 16.72
CA ASP A 121 12.11 13.42 17.23
C ASP A 121 11.96 14.56 16.21
N PHE A 122 10.87 15.32 16.29
CA PHE A 122 10.59 16.43 15.38
C PHE A 122 9.64 17.45 16.03
N GLU A 123 9.81 18.71 15.63
CA GLU A 123 8.91 19.81 15.97
C GLU A 123 8.16 20.29 14.72
N TRP A 124 6.95 20.83 14.90
CA TRP A 124 6.08 21.22 13.78
C TRP A 124 6.53 22.49 13.07
N ASP A 125 7.37 23.29 13.72
CA ASP A 125 7.97 24.53 13.22
C ASP A 125 9.42 24.35 12.74
N ASP A 126 9.93 23.11 12.67
CA ASP A 126 11.21 22.76 12.06
C ASP A 126 11.02 22.27 10.60
N PRO A 127 11.08 23.17 9.59
CA PRO A 127 10.90 22.79 8.21
C PRO A 127 12.00 21.86 7.68
N ASP A 128 13.22 21.96 8.21
CA ASP A 128 14.35 21.13 7.75
C ASP A 128 14.13 19.68 8.16
N LYS A 129 13.66 19.43 9.39
CA LYS A 129 13.34 18.08 9.84
C LYS A 129 12.10 17.52 9.12
N LEU A 130 11.07 18.33 8.93
CA LEU A 130 9.85 17.90 8.24
C LEU A 130 10.10 17.57 6.76
N THR A 131 10.90 18.37 6.05
CA THR A 131 11.26 18.10 4.64
C THR A 131 12.18 16.89 4.52
N PHE A 132 13.08 16.67 5.48
CA PHE A 132 13.89 15.45 5.57
C PHE A 132 13.01 14.19 5.69
N ILE A 133 12.00 14.21 6.57
CA ILE A 133 11.04 13.12 6.73
C ILE A 133 10.23 12.93 5.44
N LEU A 134 9.74 14.01 4.83
CA LEU A 134 8.99 13.97 3.58
C LEU A 134 9.80 13.32 2.45
N GLY A 135 11.08 13.69 2.30
CA GLY A 135 11.98 13.12 1.29
C GLY A 135 12.09 11.60 1.39
N HIS A 136 12.18 11.05 2.62
CA HIS A 136 12.21 9.60 2.82
C HIS A 136 10.92 8.92 2.35
N HIS A 137 9.76 9.50 2.64
CA HIS A 137 8.48 8.95 2.18
C HIS A 137 8.36 8.96 0.65
N LEU A 138 8.81 10.05 0.00
CA LEU A 138 8.82 10.15 -1.45
C LEU A 138 9.70 9.06 -2.10
N ILE A 139 10.82 8.70 -1.48
CA ILE A 139 11.65 7.58 -1.95
C ILE A 139 10.86 6.27 -1.92
N PHE A 140 10.16 5.95 -0.82
CA PHE A 140 9.36 4.72 -0.74
C PHE A 140 8.19 4.70 -1.74
N LEU A 141 7.55 5.84 -1.98
CA LEU A 141 6.51 5.96 -3.00
C LEU A 141 7.08 5.72 -4.42
N GLY A 142 8.23 6.32 -4.74
CA GLY A 142 8.91 6.10 -6.01
C GLY A 142 9.34 4.64 -6.20
N LEU A 143 9.88 3.99 -5.16
CA LEU A 143 10.20 2.56 -5.19
C LEU A 143 8.96 1.68 -5.39
N GLY A 144 7.82 2.06 -4.81
CA GLY A 144 6.54 1.37 -5.03
C GLY A 144 6.08 1.42 -6.49
N ALA A 145 6.18 2.59 -7.13
CA ALA A 145 5.86 2.75 -8.56
C ALA A 145 6.81 1.92 -9.44
N ILE A 146 8.12 1.96 -9.18
CA ILE A 146 9.11 1.14 -9.89
C ILE A 146 8.81 -0.35 -9.72
N MET A 147 8.50 -0.80 -8.50
CA MET A 147 8.15 -2.20 -8.23
C MET A 147 6.94 -2.66 -9.05
N PHE A 148 5.94 -1.80 -9.24
CA PHE A 148 4.76 -2.12 -10.06
C PHE A 148 5.11 -2.27 -11.55
N VAL A 149 5.90 -1.35 -12.12
CA VAL A 149 6.36 -1.42 -13.51
C VAL A 149 7.23 -2.66 -13.75
N GLU A 150 8.18 -2.92 -12.85
CA GLU A 150 9.06 -4.08 -12.94
C GLU A 150 8.29 -5.40 -12.75
N TRP A 151 7.25 -5.40 -11.90
CA TRP A 151 6.35 -6.53 -11.75
C TRP A 151 5.64 -6.87 -13.07
N ALA A 152 5.05 -5.86 -13.72
CA ALA A 152 4.39 -6.03 -15.02
C ALA A 152 5.36 -6.47 -16.13
N ARG A 153 6.61 -6.00 -16.09
CA ARG A 153 7.64 -6.41 -17.08
C ARG A 153 8.09 -7.87 -16.90
N ILE A 154 8.26 -8.32 -15.65
CA ILE A 154 8.87 -9.63 -15.35
C ILE A 154 7.80 -10.74 -15.24
N HIS A 155 6.71 -10.48 -14.53
CA HIS A 155 5.68 -11.48 -14.23
C HIS A 155 4.45 -11.32 -15.12
N GLY A 156 4.17 -10.09 -15.54
CA GLY A 156 2.96 -9.74 -16.29
C GLY A 156 1.79 -9.35 -15.41
N ILE A 157 0.84 -8.65 -16.03
CA ILE A 157 -0.43 -8.22 -15.44
C ILE A 157 -1.58 -8.61 -16.39
N TYR A 158 -2.82 -8.58 -15.90
CA TYR A 158 -3.98 -8.97 -16.69
C TYR A 158 -4.27 -7.94 -17.79
N ASP A 159 -4.35 -8.41 -19.03
CA ASP A 159 -4.79 -7.62 -20.17
C ASP A 159 -6.22 -8.05 -20.57
N PRO A 160 -7.23 -7.18 -20.38
CA PRO A 160 -8.61 -7.50 -20.71
C PRO A 160 -8.87 -7.66 -22.22
N ALA A 161 -8.03 -7.09 -23.09
CA ALA A 161 -8.18 -7.20 -24.54
C ALA A 161 -7.89 -8.62 -25.06
N ILE A 162 -6.99 -9.33 -24.38
CA ILE A 162 -6.66 -10.74 -24.71
C ILE A 162 -7.23 -11.73 -23.70
N GLY A 163 -7.78 -11.25 -22.58
CA GLY A 163 -8.36 -12.10 -21.53
C GLY A 163 -7.33 -12.96 -20.79
N SER A 164 -6.08 -12.51 -20.69
CA SER A 164 -5.00 -13.28 -20.06
C SER A 164 -3.91 -12.37 -19.49
N THR A 165 -3.09 -12.90 -18.60
CA THR A 165 -1.89 -12.21 -18.09
C THR A 165 -0.79 -12.21 -19.14
N ARG A 166 -0.18 -11.05 -19.38
CA ARG A 166 1.01 -10.92 -20.23
C ARG A 166 2.04 -9.98 -19.64
N GLN A 167 3.29 -10.20 -20.00
CA GLN A 167 4.35 -9.22 -19.75
C GLN A 167 4.08 -7.93 -20.53
N VAL A 168 4.35 -6.80 -19.89
CA VAL A 168 4.18 -5.47 -20.49
C VAL A 168 5.52 -4.77 -20.55
N VAL A 169 5.89 -4.31 -21.74
CA VAL A 169 7.05 -3.43 -21.94
C VAL A 169 6.52 -2.01 -22.05
N TYR A 170 6.93 -1.15 -21.12
CA TYR A 170 6.47 0.23 -21.05
C TYR A 170 6.87 1.05 -22.29
N ASN A 171 6.06 2.06 -22.63
CA ASN A 171 6.35 3.04 -23.68
C ASN A 171 6.90 4.34 -23.07
N LEU A 172 8.16 4.70 -23.38
CA LEU A 172 8.79 5.94 -22.91
C LEU A 172 8.70 7.08 -23.93
N ASP A 173 7.47 7.47 -24.28
CA ASP A 173 7.21 8.72 -25.00
C ASP A 173 6.85 9.82 -23.99
N ILE A 174 7.84 10.65 -23.63
CA ILE A 174 7.67 11.72 -22.64
C ILE A 174 6.63 12.76 -23.09
N ALA A 175 6.50 13.02 -24.39
CA ALA A 175 5.51 13.97 -24.89
C ALA A 175 4.10 13.41 -24.76
N ALA A 176 3.91 12.13 -25.06
CA ALA A 176 2.63 11.44 -24.86
C ALA A 176 2.24 11.41 -23.38
N ILE A 177 3.15 10.99 -22.49
CA ILE A 177 2.94 10.96 -21.03
C ILE A 177 2.54 12.35 -20.51
N TRP A 178 3.23 13.40 -20.95
CA TRP A 178 2.90 14.76 -20.56
C TRP A 178 1.50 15.18 -21.05
N ASN A 179 1.13 14.84 -22.29
CA ASN A 179 -0.18 15.17 -22.83
C ASN A 179 -1.32 14.45 -22.10
N HIS A 180 -1.06 13.27 -21.56
CA HIS A 180 -2.05 12.50 -20.80
C HIS A 180 -2.52 13.17 -19.50
N GLN A 181 -1.87 14.24 -19.03
CA GLN A 181 -2.38 15.00 -17.87
C GLN A 181 -3.82 15.53 -18.06
N PHE A 182 -4.26 15.72 -19.31
CA PHE A 182 -5.61 16.24 -19.65
C PHE A 182 -6.62 15.16 -20.04
N ASP A 183 -6.16 13.95 -20.36
CA ASP A 183 -7.03 12.85 -20.80
C ASP A 183 -6.68 11.48 -20.19
N PHE A 184 -6.03 11.44 -19.02
CA PHE A 184 -5.59 10.23 -18.33
C PHE A 184 -6.68 9.16 -18.12
N LEU A 185 -7.97 9.54 -18.13
CA LEU A 185 -9.10 8.59 -18.07
C LEU A 185 -9.37 7.84 -19.38
N ARG A 186 -8.74 8.26 -20.48
CA ARG A 186 -8.89 7.68 -21.82
C ARG A 186 -7.74 6.75 -22.21
N ILE A 187 -6.72 6.61 -21.35
CA ILE A 187 -5.62 5.67 -21.60
C ILE A 187 -6.20 4.26 -21.67
N ASP A 188 -5.97 3.59 -22.79
CA ASP A 188 -6.50 2.25 -23.10
C ASP A 188 -5.40 1.22 -23.40
N SER A 189 -4.12 1.60 -23.24
CA SER A 189 -2.96 0.71 -23.39
C SER A 189 -2.26 0.47 -22.05
N LEU A 190 -1.80 -0.76 -21.80
CA LEU A 190 -1.00 -1.06 -20.60
C LEU A 190 0.40 -0.48 -20.73
N GLU A 191 0.92 -0.38 -21.96
CA GLU A 191 2.23 0.16 -22.28
C GLU A 191 2.37 1.63 -21.85
N ASP A 192 1.33 2.44 -22.07
CA ASP A 192 1.31 3.85 -21.66
C ASP A 192 1.06 3.98 -20.15
N VAL A 193 0.22 3.11 -19.55
CA VAL A 193 0.04 3.06 -18.08
C VAL A 193 1.35 2.71 -17.38
N MET A 194 2.16 1.79 -17.93
CA MET A 194 3.47 1.46 -17.37
C MET A 194 4.56 2.50 -17.71
N GLY A 195 4.33 3.33 -18.73
CA GLY A 195 5.24 4.39 -19.14
C GLY A 195 5.16 5.65 -18.28
N GLY A 196 3.94 6.00 -17.82
CA GLY A 196 3.68 7.14 -16.93
C GLY A 196 4.12 6.91 -15.49
#